data_AF-A0A925DVD3-F1
#
_entry.id   AF-A0A925DVD3-F1
#
_cell.length_a   1.000
_cell.length_b   1.000
_cell.length_c   1.000
_cell.angle_alpha   90.00
_cell.angle_beta   90.00
_cell.angle_gamma   90.00
#
_symmetry.space_group_name_H-M   'P 1'
#
loop_
_entity.id
_entity.type
_entity.pdbx_description
1 polymer ?
#
loop_
_entity_poly.entity_id
_entity_poly.type
_entity_poly.pdbx_seq_one_letter_code
_entity_poly.pdbx_strand_id
1 'polypeptide(L)'
;MIIINDFKSNKDPGILDELENGGKLDAFRHVFTMSLLTQKIKSKKIRKLGIAHEKGNYLQFKNGKFEDGELPDSVGTEMDLRNNEIGIKLGSENKKLNSDSIIQLVLLEIKNGNCWVVRMYPHKNVRIYYTCDGHRIPSEDLKGKWRNSKCLVKSNYNSVKHN
;
A
#
# COMPACT_ATOMS: atom_id res chain seq x y z
N MET A 1 -6.33 -12.16 10.16
CA MET A 1 -6.74 -10.99 9.35
C MET A 1 -8.18 -10.62 9.73
N ILE A 2 -8.41 -10.11 10.95
CA ILE A 2 -9.76 -9.90 11.52
C ILE A 2 -10.05 -8.42 11.83
N ILE A 3 -9.04 -7.54 11.88
CA ILE A 3 -9.22 -6.17 12.39
C ILE A 3 -9.70 -5.16 11.30
N ILE A 4 -9.58 -5.48 10.01
CA ILE A 4 -9.77 -4.48 8.93
C ILE A 4 -11.22 -4.41 8.42
N ASN A 5 -11.96 -5.52 8.42
CA ASN A 5 -13.29 -5.56 7.80
C ASN A 5 -14.33 -4.71 8.54
N ASP A 6 -14.22 -4.57 9.87
CA ASP A 6 -15.15 -3.76 10.67
C ASP A 6 -14.87 -2.24 10.61
N PHE A 7 -13.71 -1.82 10.08
CA PHE A 7 -13.34 -0.41 10.03
C PHE A 7 -14.13 0.39 8.99
N LYS A 8 -14.63 -0.27 7.94
CA LYS A 8 -15.35 0.37 6.84
C LYS A 8 -16.71 0.97 7.22
N SER A 9 -17.29 0.61 8.38
CA SER A 9 -18.74 0.81 8.55
C SER A 9 -19.21 2.22 8.96
N ASN A 10 -18.41 3.14 9.54
CA ASN A 10 -19.00 4.42 10.01
C ASN A 10 -18.05 5.63 10.23
N LYS A 11 -16.76 5.58 9.87
CA LYS A 11 -15.80 6.67 10.24
C LYS A 11 -14.94 7.28 9.14
N ASP A 12 -15.07 6.85 7.88
CA ASP A 12 -14.20 7.36 6.80
C ASP A 12 -14.87 7.44 5.41
N PRO A 13 -15.86 8.32 5.20
CA PRO A 13 -16.37 8.55 3.86
C PRO A 13 -15.33 9.34 3.04
N GLY A 14 -14.38 8.62 2.41
CA GLY A 14 -13.61 9.11 1.26
C GLY A 14 -12.09 9.20 1.38
N ILE A 15 -11.46 8.85 2.51
CA ILE A 15 -9.98 8.81 2.59
C ILE A 15 -9.45 7.51 1.98
N LEU A 16 -9.97 6.35 2.42
CA LEU A 16 -9.58 5.05 1.86
C LEU A 16 -10.37 4.70 0.60
N ASP A 17 -9.70 4.06 -0.35
CA ASP A 17 -10.33 3.46 -1.52
C ASP A 17 -10.77 2.02 -1.24
N GLU A 18 -11.51 1.41 -2.17
CA GLU A 18 -11.89 0.00 -2.09
C GLU A 18 -10.83 -0.92 -2.74
N LEU A 19 -9.66 -0.37 -3.07
CA LEU A 19 -8.63 -1.08 -3.81
C LEU A 19 -7.84 -1.98 -2.87
N GLU A 20 -7.96 -3.29 -3.08
CA GLU A 20 -7.20 -4.26 -2.30
C GLU A 20 -5.70 -4.11 -2.51
N ASN A 21 -5.21 -3.82 -3.72
CA ASN A 21 -3.78 -3.73 -3.99
C ASN A 21 -3.42 -2.38 -4.63
N GLY A 22 -2.29 -1.81 -4.22
CA GLY A 22 -1.70 -0.61 -4.79
C GLY A 22 -2.40 0.71 -4.45
N GLY A 23 -3.53 0.66 -3.74
CA GLY A 23 -4.34 1.83 -3.36
C GLY A 23 -4.04 2.35 -1.96
N LYS A 24 -4.86 3.31 -1.52
CA LYS A 24 -4.81 3.91 -0.19
C LYS A 24 -5.18 2.91 0.91
N LEU A 25 -6.13 2.00 0.65
CA LEU A 25 -6.45 0.94 1.60
C LEU A 25 -5.25 0.01 1.80
N ASP A 26 -4.54 -0.31 0.73
CA ASP A 26 -3.34 -1.13 0.81
C ASP A 26 -2.23 -0.43 1.61
N ALA A 27 -1.93 0.82 1.27
CA ALA A 27 -1.01 1.67 2.03
C ALA A 27 -1.39 1.76 3.52
N PHE A 28 -2.67 1.91 3.84
CA PHE A 28 -3.18 1.89 5.21
C PHE A 28 -2.80 0.60 5.94
N ARG A 29 -3.04 -0.57 5.34
CA ARG A 29 -2.74 -1.86 5.97
C ARG A 29 -1.26 -2.01 6.27
N HIS A 30 -0.39 -1.63 5.35
CA HIS A 30 1.06 -1.66 5.56
C HIS A 30 1.50 -0.74 6.69
N VAL A 31 1.11 0.55 6.64
CA VAL A 31 1.50 1.53 7.66
C VAL A 31 0.93 1.14 9.02
N PHE A 32 -0.33 0.75 9.10
CA PHE A 32 -1.00 0.36 10.34
C PHE A 32 -0.36 -0.88 10.97
N THR A 33 -0.16 -1.94 10.17
CA THR A 33 0.43 -3.19 10.66
C THR A 33 1.85 -2.96 11.18
N MET A 34 2.68 -2.25 10.42
CA MET A 34 4.05 -1.95 10.84
C MET A 34 4.11 -1.04 12.06
N SER A 35 3.15 -0.12 12.21
CA SER A 35 3.01 0.70 13.41
C SER A 35 2.75 -0.16 14.65
N LEU A 36 1.71 -1.00 14.62
CA LEU A 36 1.34 -1.86 15.75
C LEU A 36 2.46 -2.85 16.13
N LEU A 37 3.12 -3.44 15.12
CA LEU A 37 4.24 -4.34 15.36
C LEU A 37 5.42 -3.63 16.00
N THR A 38 5.72 -2.40 15.56
CA THR A 38 6.85 -1.63 16.07
C THR A 38 6.64 -1.09 17.48
N GLN A 39 5.39 -0.89 17.92
CA GLN A 39 5.09 -0.60 19.32
C GLN A 39 5.54 -1.73 20.26
N LYS A 40 5.53 -2.98 19.78
CA LYS A 40 5.84 -4.20 20.56
C LYS A 40 7.25 -4.74 20.33
N ILE A 41 7.84 -4.46 19.17
CA ILE A 41 9.08 -5.08 18.70
C ILE A 41 10.04 -4.00 18.22
N LYS A 42 11.34 -4.18 18.48
CA LYS A 42 12.38 -3.24 18.00
C LYS A 42 12.30 -3.03 16.49
N SER A 43 12.33 -1.78 16.05
CA SER A 43 12.19 -1.33 14.66
C SER A 43 13.11 -2.07 13.68
N LYS A 44 14.34 -2.38 14.08
CA LYS A 44 15.30 -3.17 13.27
C LYS A 44 14.79 -4.58 12.93
N LYS A 45 14.04 -5.24 13.81
CA LYS A 45 13.45 -6.56 13.55
C LYS A 45 12.25 -6.45 12.63
N ILE A 46 11.39 -5.44 12.84
CA ILE A 46 10.22 -5.20 11.97
C ILE A 46 10.64 -4.83 10.55
N ARG A 47 11.67 -4.01 10.38
CA ARG A 47 12.26 -3.73 9.07
C ARG A 47 12.73 -5.00 8.36
N LYS A 48 13.41 -5.89 9.07
CA LYS A 48 13.84 -7.19 8.50
C LYS A 48 12.65 -8.07 8.12
N LEU A 49 11.57 -8.05 8.92
CA LEU A 49 10.35 -8.77 8.61
C LEU A 49 9.71 -8.25 7.32
N GLY A 50 9.54 -6.93 7.17
CA GLY A 50 9.02 -6.33 5.94
C GLY A 50 9.86 -6.69 4.71
N ILE A 51 11.19 -6.55 4.80
CA ILE A 51 12.09 -6.95 3.70
C ILE A 51 11.97 -8.45 3.36
N ALA A 52 11.75 -9.30 4.36
CA ALA A 52 11.59 -10.74 4.14
C ALA A 52 10.26 -11.07 3.44
N HIS A 53 9.16 -10.37 3.80
CA HIS A 53 7.87 -10.47 3.12
C HIS A 53 8.02 -10.20 1.62
N GLU A 54 8.61 -9.06 1.26
CA GLU A 54 8.81 -8.68 -0.14
C GLU A 54 9.72 -9.62 -0.93
N LYS A 55 10.73 -10.21 -0.27
CA LYS A 55 11.54 -11.27 -0.90
C LYS A 55 10.71 -12.51 -1.19
N GLY A 56 9.75 -12.83 -0.32
CA GLY A 56 8.76 -13.88 -0.56
C GLY A 56 7.93 -13.60 -1.80
N ASN A 57 7.48 -12.36 -1.97
CA ASN A 57 6.68 -11.92 -3.12
C ASN A 57 7.42 -12.11 -4.45
N TYR A 58 8.73 -11.81 -4.48
CA TYR A 58 9.56 -12.11 -5.65
C TYR A 58 9.65 -13.60 -5.97
N LEU A 59 9.73 -14.47 -4.96
CA LEU A 59 9.74 -15.92 -5.15
C LEU A 59 8.37 -16.44 -5.61
N GLN A 60 7.28 -15.87 -5.10
CA GLN A 60 5.92 -16.17 -5.56
C GLN A 60 5.73 -15.78 -7.02
N PHE A 61 6.18 -14.58 -7.42
CA PHE A 61 6.19 -14.13 -8.82
C PHE A 61 6.90 -15.17 -9.72
N LYS A 62 8.11 -15.61 -9.34
CA LYS A 62 8.87 -16.61 -10.11
C LYS A 62 8.12 -17.93 -10.27
N ASN A 63 7.33 -18.30 -9.27
CA ASN A 63 6.55 -19.53 -9.25
C ASN A 63 5.14 -19.35 -9.85
N GLY A 64 4.82 -18.17 -10.40
CA GLY A 64 3.49 -17.86 -10.93
C GLY A 64 2.36 -17.89 -9.89
N LYS A 65 2.70 -17.73 -8.60
CA LYS A 65 1.71 -17.69 -7.51
C LYS A 65 1.22 -16.27 -7.28
N PHE A 66 -0.08 -16.14 -7.11
CA PHE A 66 -0.75 -14.86 -6.83
C PHE A 66 -0.71 -14.56 -5.31
N GLU A 67 -0.61 -13.28 -4.98
CA GLU A 67 -0.82 -12.71 -3.64
C GLU A 67 -2.07 -11.85 -3.72
N ASP A 68 -3.06 -12.09 -2.87
CA ASP A 68 -4.31 -11.32 -2.82
C ASP A 68 -4.93 -11.04 -4.22
N GLY A 69 -4.91 -12.07 -5.07
CA GLY A 69 -5.50 -12.04 -6.41
C GLY A 69 -4.67 -11.38 -7.52
N GLU A 70 -3.51 -10.78 -7.21
CA GLU A 70 -2.59 -10.21 -8.21
C GLU A 70 -1.21 -10.86 -8.19
N LEU A 71 -0.52 -10.84 -9.33
CA LEU A 71 0.86 -11.30 -9.39
C LEU A 71 1.75 -10.17 -8.85
N PRO A 72 2.62 -10.43 -7.85
CA PRO A 72 3.48 -9.40 -7.30
C PRO A 72 4.40 -8.80 -8.36
N ASP A 73 4.71 -7.51 -8.21
CA ASP A 73 5.68 -6.82 -9.07
C ASP A 73 6.60 -5.90 -8.25
N SER A 74 7.69 -5.47 -8.89
CA SER A 74 8.71 -4.64 -8.24
C SER A 74 8.20 -3.28 -7.77
N VAL A 75 7.19 -2.73 -8.43
CA VAL A 75 6.62 -1.41 -8.10
C VAL A 75 5.74 -1.52 -6.85
N GLY A 76 4.93 -2.58 -6.77
CA GLY A 76 4.17 -2.95 -5.56
C GLY A 76 5.10 -3.18 -4.37
N THR A 77 6.14 -4.01 -4.54
CA THR A 77 7.14 -4.22 -3.49
C THR A 77 7.81 -2.92 -3.03
N GLU A 78 8.14 -2.01 -3.95
CA GLU A 78 8.71 -0.72 -3.56
C GLU A 78 7.70 0.16 -2.80
N MET A 79 6.42 0.16 -3.19
CA MET A 79 5.35 0.83 -2.45
C MET A 79 5.26 0.31 -1.01
N ASP A 80 5.24 -1.00 -0.85
CA ASP A 80 5.09 -1.68 0.44
C ASP A 80 6.28 -1.39 1.35
N LEU A 81 7.51 -1.46 0.84
CA LEU A 81 8.71 -1.09 1.61
C LEU A 81 8.66 0.37 2.09
N ARG A 82 8.23 1.30 1.23
CA ARG A 82 8.14 2.73 1.61
C ARG A 82 7.07 2.95 2.68
N ASN A 83 5.91 2.31 2.53
CA ASN A 83 4.82 2.38 3.51
C ASN A 83 5.17 1.68 4.83
N ASN A 84 5.92 0.57 4.77
CA ASN A 84 6.42 -0.13 5.94
C ASN A 84 7.32 0.78 6.79
N GLU A 85 8.23 1.54 6.15
CA GLU A 85 9.09 2.48 6.87
C GLU A 85 8.31 3.62 7.55
N ILE A 86 7.25 4.13 6.91
CA ILE A 86 6.35 5.11 7.52
C ILE A 86 5.70 4.51 8.78
N GLY A 87 5.17 3.30 8.68
CA GLY A 87 4.56 2.61 9.83
C GLY A 87 5.57 2.32 10.96
N ILE A 88 6.79 1.90 10.61
CA ILE A 88 7.86 1.68 11.59
C ILE A 88 8.18 2.97 12.34
N LYS A 89 8.31 4.10 11.63
CA LYS A 89 8.56 5.41 12.25
C LYS A 89 7.41 5.79 13.18
N LEU A 90 6.18 5.76 12.66
CA LEU A 90 4.97 6.13 13.38
C LEU A 90 4.78 5.30 14.66
N GLY A 91 4.96 3.98 14.60
CA GLY A 91 4.90 3.09 15.76
C GLY A 91 6.05 3.30 16.77
N SER A 92 7.24 3.68 16.30
CA SER A 92 8.39 3.98 17.16
C SER A 92 8.19 5.27 17.97
N GLU A 93 7.57 6.27 17.36
CA GLU A 93 7.27 7.58 17.97
C GLU A 93 6.05 7.50 18.90
N ASN A 94 5.11 6.60 18.63
CA ASN A 94 3.82 6.52 19.31
C ASN A 94 3.62 5.22 20.11
N LYS A 95 4.62 4.76 20.87
CA LYS A 95 4.64 3.44 21.54
C LYS A 95 3.47 3.14 22.49
N LYS A 96 2.86 4.17 23.07
CA LYS A 96 1.82 4.04 24.10
C LYS A 96 0.40 4.27 23.56
N LEU A 97 0.25 4.67 22.30
CA LEU A 97 -1.07 4.91 21.73
C LEU A 97 -1.80 3.60 21.47
N ASN A 98 -3.12 3.60 21.68
CA ASN A 98 -3.97 2.48 21.34
C ASN A 98 -4.18 2.38 19.82
N SER A 99 -4.77 1.26 19.38
CA SER A 99 -5.03 0.99 17.96
C SER A 99 -5.84 2.09 17.30
N ASP A 100 -6.88 2.60 17.95
CA ASP A 100 -7.79 3.60 17.38
C ASP A 100 -7.06 4.92 17.12
N SER A 101 -6.17 5.31 18.02
CA SER A 101 -5.32 6.50 17.85
C SER A 101 -4.31 6.30 16.73
N ILE A 102 -3.71 5.11 16.62
CA ILE A 102 -2.81 4.79 15.50
C ILE A 102 -3.58 4.83 14.17
N ILE A 103 -4.79 4.28 14.11
CA ILE A 103 -5.65 4.36 12.92
C ILE A 103 -5.83 5.82 12.48
N GLN A 104 -6.21 6.72 13.40
CA GLN A 104 -6.41 8.13 13.07
C GLN A 104 -5.13 8.79 12.54
N LEU A 105 -3.97 8.47 13.12
CA LEU A 105 -2.68 8.95 12.61
C LEU A 105 -2.38 8.43 11.21
N VAL A 106 -2.62 7.14 10.93
CA VAL A 106 -2.40 6.59 9.59
C VAL A 106 -3.33 7.23 8.56
N LEU A 107 -4.60 7.45 8.89
CA LEU A 107 -5.53 8.17 8.01
C LEU A 107 -5.05 9.59 7.71
N LEU A 108 -4.48 10.28 8.72
CA LEU A 108 -3.90 11.60 8.53
C LEU A 108 -2.66 11.58 7.62
N GLU A 109 -1.76 10.61 7.79
CA GLU A 109 -0.61 10.41 6.90
C GLU A 109 -1.04 10.18 5.45
N ILE A 110 -2.07 9.35 5.24
CA ILE A 110 -2.64 9.10 3.90
C ILE A 110 -3.23 10.37 3.32
N LYS A 111 -4.07 11.06 4.09
CA LYS A 111 -4.74 12.31 3.67
C LYS A 111 -3.73 13.40 3.30
N ASN A 112 -2.63 13.50 4.04
CA ASN A 112 -1.58 14.50 3.81
C ASN A 112 -0.64 14.16 2.65
N GLY A 113 -0.75 12.98 2.04
CA GLY A 113 0.13 12.58 0.94
C GLY A 113 1.47 12.03 1.39
N ASN A 114 1.60 11.60 2.64
CA ASN A 114 2.87 11.07 3.15
C ASN A 114 3.10 9.63 2.68
N CYS A 115 2.02 8.86 2.51
CA CYS A 115 2.05 7.48 2.03
C CYS A 115 2.25 7.37 0.51
N TRP A 116 2.57 6.16 0.07
CA TRP A 116 2.81 5.82 -1.33
C TRP A 116 1.74 4.88 -1.85
N VAL A 117 1.36 5.09 -3.11
CA VAL A 117 0.36 4.32 -3.82
C VAL A 117 0.79 4.18 -5.28
N VAL A 118 0.28 3.16 -5.97
CA VAL A 118 0.48 2.97 -7.40
C VAL A 118 -0.50 3.86 -8.17
N ARG A 119 0.01 4.64 -9.12
CA ARG A 119 -0.78 5.52 -9.97
C ARG A 119 -1.74 4.70 -10.83
N MET A 120 -3.02 4.77 -10.50
CA MET A 120 -4.07 4.12 -11.26
C MET A 120 -5.37 4.91 -11.22
N TYR A 121 -6.24 4.67 -12.18
CA TYR A 121 -7.56 5.26 -12.24
C TYR A 121 -8.60 4.14 -12.43
N PRO A 122 -9.70 4.14 -11.66
CA PRO A 122 -10.77 3.18 -11.86
C PRO A 122 -11.48 3.47 -13.19
N HIS A 123 -11.75 2.44 -13.98
CA HIS A 123 -12.55 2.54 -15.19
C HIS A 123 -13.42 1.30 -15.35
N LYS A 124 -14.75 1.43 -15.30
CA LYS A 124 -15.71 0.33 -15.53
C LYS A 124 -15.32 -0.98 -14.82
N ASN A 125 -15.03 -0.89 -13.51
CA ASN A 125 -14.61 -2.00 -12.64
C ASN A 125 -13.22 -2.62 -12.90
N VAL A 126 -12.40 -2.01 -13.77
CA VAL A 126 -11.00 -2.39 -13.95
C VAL A 126 -10.04 -1.27 -13.54
N ARG A 127 -8.84 -1.66 -13.09
CA ARG A 127 -7.74 -0.74 -12.78
C ARG A 127 -7.00 -0.40 -14.07
N ILE A 128 -6.87 0.89 -14.37
CA ILE A 128 -5.98 1.37 -15.44
C ILE A 128 -4.74 1.97 -14.80
N TYR A 129 -3.59 1.34 -15.06
CA TYR A 129 -2.29 1.82 -14.58
C TYR A 129 -1.69 2.84 -15.53
N TYR A 130 -0.93 3.76 -14.96
CA TYR A 130 -0.25 4.81 -15.71
C TYR A 130 1.22 4.88 -15.36
N THR A 131 2.02 5.23 -16.36
CA THR A 131 3.43 5.60 -16.22
C THR A 131 3.58 6.94 -15.50
N CYS A 132 4.81 7.28 -15.10
CA CYS A 132 5.06 8.53 -14.37
C CYS A 132 4.86 9.78 -15.23
N ASP A 133 5.07 9.69 -16.54
CA ASP A 133 4.76 10.73 -17.53
C ASP A 133 3.25 10.80 -17.88
N GLY A 134 2.43 9.89 -17.37
CA GLY A 134 0.97 9.94 -17.52
C GLY A 134 0.41 9.20 -18.73
N HIS A 135 1.18 8.32 -19.35
CA HIS A 135 0.68 7.42 -20.39
C HIS A 135 -0.02 6.19 -19.78
N ARG A 136 -1.11 5.75 -20.40
CA ARG A 136 -1.80 4.52 -20.03
C ARG A 136 -0.91 3.32 -20.34
N ILE A 137 -0.82 2.37 -19.40
CA ILE A 137 -0.09 1.12 -19.60
C ILE A 137 -1.08 0.04 -20.10
N PRO A 138 -0.85 -0.58 -21.26
CA PRO A 138 -1.60 -1.75 -21.71
C PRO A 138 -1.49 -2.93 -20.73
N SER A 139 -2.51 -3.77 -20.63
CA SER A 139 -2.52 -4.88 -19.67
C SER A 139 -1.47 -5.95 -20.01
N GLU A 140 -1.21 -6.11 -21.31
CA GLU A 140 -0.24 -7.00 -21.92
C GLU A 140 1.19 -6.60 -21.51
N ASP A 141 1.40 -5.31 -21.25
CA ASP A 141 2.69 -4.79 -20.80
C ASP A 141 2.97 -5.03 -19.33
N LEU A 142 1.98 -5.46 -18.56
CA LEU A 142 2.10 -5.80 -17.14
C LEU A 142 2.17 -7.31 -16.92
N LYS A 143 1.51 -8.09 -17.79
CA LYS A 143 1.32 -9.53 -17.61
C LYS A 143 2.65 -10.27 -17.51
N GLY A 144 2.88 -10.91 -16.36
CA GLY A 144 4.09 -11.72 -16.12
C GLY A 144 5.40 -10.92 -16.05
N LYS A 145 5.34 -9.59 -15.88
CA LYS A 145 6.55 -8.75 -15.80
C LYS A 145 6.80 -8.29 -14.36
N TRP A 146 7.93 -8.74 -13.79
CA TRP A 146 8.38 -8.28 -12.47
C TRP A 146 8.72 -6.79 -12.47
N ARG A 147 9.48 -6.35 -13.47
CA ARG A 147 9.76 -4.93 -13.73
C ARG A 147 8.77 -4.43 -14.76
N ASN A 148 8.08 -3.35 -14.44
CA ASN A 148 7.12 -2.72 -15.33
C ASN A 148 7.16 -1.20 -15.16
N SER A 149 6.37 -0.50 -15.96
CA SER A 149 6.38 0.96 -16.01
C SER A 149 5.34 1.61 -15.10
N LYS A 150 4.73 0.86 -14.15
CA LYS A 150 3.79 1.44 -13.18
C LYS A 150 4.50 2.55 -12.39
N CYS A 151 3.78 3.62 -12.08
CA CYS A 151 4.34 4.74 -11.34
C CYS A 151 3.94 4.70 -9.85
N LEU A 152 4.87 5.01 -8.95
CA LEU A 152 4.56 5.35 -7.57
C LEU A 152 4.30 6.85 -7.43
N VAL A 153 3.23 7.18 -6.73
CA VAL A 153 2.82 8.55 -6.43
C VAL A 153 2.45 8.69 -4.96
N LYS A 154 2.33 9.93 -4.49
CA LYS A 154 1.89 10.21 -3.12
C LYS A 154 0.41 9.94 -2.93
N SER A 155 -0.01 9.56 -1.74
CA SER A 155 -1.40 9.18 -1.43
C SER A 155 -2.44 10.31 -1.55
N ASN A 156 -2.00 11.56 -1.66
CA ASN A 156 -2.87 12.71 -1.98
C ASN A 156 -2.98 12.97 -3.50
N TYR A 157 -2.44 12.11 -4.35
CA TYR A 157 -2.62 12.24 -5.80
C TYR A 157 -4.10 12.17 -6.15
N ASN A 158 -4.52 13.01 -7.09
CA ASN A 158 -5.90 13.02 -7.54
C ASN A 158 -6.13 11.84 -8.48
N SER A 159 -6.92 10.85 -8.02
CA SER A 159 -7.36 9.68 -8.78
C SER A 159 -8.56 9.99 -9.69
N VAL A 160 -8.91 11.26 -9.84
CA VAL A 160 -9.92 11.75 -10.79
C VAL A 160 -9.18 12.46 -11.93
N LYS A 161 -9.40 12.02 -13.17
CA LYS A 161 -9.01 12.82 -14.34
C LYS A 161 -9.93 14.04 -14.41
N HIS A 162 -9.36 15.25 -14.37
CA HIS A 162 -10.02 16.37 -15.02
C HIS A 162 -9.96 16.07 -16.53
N ASN A 163 -11.12 15.78 -17.11
CA ASN A 163 -11.28 15.77 -18.56
C ASN A 163 -11.05 17.18 -19.10
#